data_AF-A0A7S0AZP1-F1
#
_entry.id   AF-A0A7S0AZP1-F1
#
_cell.length_a   1.000
_cell.length_b   1.000
_cell.length_c   1.000
_cell.angle_alpha   90.00
_cell.angle_beta   90.00
_cell.angle_gamma   90.00
#
_symmetry.space_group_name_H-M   'P 1'
#
loop_
_entity.id
_entity.type
_entity.pdbx_description
1 polymer ?
#
loop_
_entity_poly.entity_id
_entity_poly.type
_entity_poly.pdbx_seq_one_letter_code
_entity_poly.pdbx_strand_id
1 'polypeptide(L)'
;LKTSAGKVLLDWLINARALATMEINLLNQTGFPEDTVLSVRAGSVRRQALASSGRPLRFPKLGMEENPVKIDLLKTVATAYLVIKPGEQQYKVLFPNALSCELEVCKAQGEPTTAAQEDLTKPGAGSAKEAKDYLEAHQILNFVQALLQTVIKERPDKPYEYMARHFMSGYDVADARSPPRASTSAGAPAP
;
A
#
# COMPACT_ATOMS: atom_id res chain seq x y z
N LEU A 1 -33.25 9.56 36.84
CA LEU A 1 -32.11 8.72 36.41
C LEU A 1 -32.37 8.20 34.99
N LYS A 2 -31.94 8.94 33.96
CA LYS A 2 -31.86 8.47 32.58
C LYS A 2 -30.46 8.83 32.10
N THR A 3 -29.70 7.79 31.83
CA THR A 3 -28.25 7.71 31.78
C THR A 3 -27.75 7.90 30.35
N SER A 4 -26.67 8.69 30.25
CA SER A 4 -25.48 8.46 29.42
C SER A 4 -25.57 8.39 27.88
N ALA A 5 -26.71 8.14 27.24
CA ALA A 5 -26.76 7.97 25.78
C ALA A 5 -26.69 9.31 25.00
N GLY A 6 -27.18 10.40 25.60
CA GLY A 6 -27.22 11.71 24.95
C GLY A 6 -25.89 12.47 24.91
N LYS A 7 -24.92 12.13 25.78
CA LYS A 7 -23.58 12.76 25.77
C LYS A 7 -22.68 12.20 24.67
N VAL A 8 -22.78 10.90 24.37
CA VAL A 8 -21.92 10.23 23.38
C VAL A 8 -22.21 10.69 21.95
N LEU A 9 -23.46 11.02 21.64
CA LEU A 9 -23.85 11.51 20.30
C LEU A 9 -23.42 12.98 20.08
N LEU A 10 -23.36 13.78 21.15
CA LEU A 10 -22.87 15.15 21.07
C LEU A 10 -21.32 15.18 21.05
N ASP A 11 -20.65 14.24 21.71
CA ASP A 11 -19.18 14.09 21.65
C ASP A 11 -18.68 13.60 20.27
N TRP A 12 -19.49 12.86 19.50
CA TRP A 12 -19.14 12.45 18.13
C TRP A 12 -19.38 13.57 17.10
N LEU A 13 -20.36 14.47 17.33
CA LEU A 13 -20.68 15.60 16.46
C LEU A 13 -19.91 16.90 16.80
N ILE A 14 -19.27 17.00 17.96
CA ILE A 14 -18.47 18.19 18.36
C ILE A 14 -16.97 18.01 18.16
N ASN A 15 -16.45 16.78 18.02
CA ASN A 15 -15.02 16.55 17.71
C ASN A 15 -14.68 16.52 16.21
N ALA A 16 -15.58 16.96 15.35
CA ALA A 16 -15.20 17.65 14.12
C ALA A 16 -14.69 19.06 14.47
N ARG A 17 -13.70 19.13 15.36
CA ARG A 17 -12.81 20.28 15.41
C ARG A 17 -12.15 20.24 14.05
N ALA A 18 -12.55 21.14 13.14
CA ALA A 18 -11.77 21.47 11.97
C ALA A 18 -10.41 21.92 12.50
N LEU A 19 -9.53 20.95 12.73
CA LEU A 19 -8.20 21.20 13.23
C LEU A 19 -7.54 21.98 12.11
N ALA A 20 -7.14 23.22 12.42
CA ALA A 20 -6.34 24.02 11.52
C ALA A 20 -5.19 23.14 11.04
N THR A 21 -5.27 22.70 9.78
CA THR A 21 -4.29 21.78 9.23
C THR A 21 -3.04 22.60 8.99
N MET A 22 -2.03 22.36 9.80
CA MET A 22 -0.76 23.06 9.67
C MET A 22 0.09 22.37 8.61
N GLU A 23 0.88 23.16 7.88
CA GLU A 23 1.72 22.65 6.80
C GLU A 23 3.19 22.95 7.08
N ILE A 24 4.04 21.94 6.90
CA ILE A 24 5.49 22.12 6.86
C ILE A 24 5.91 22.12 5.39
N ASN A 25 6.50 23.23 4.97
CA ASN A 25 6.97 23.45 3.61
C ASN A 25 8.50 23.42 3.57
N LEU A 26 9.05 22.63 2.65
CA LEU A 26 10.49 22.68 2.37
C LEU A 26 10.76 23.88 1.45
N LEU A 27 11.33 24.94 2.02
CA LEU A 27 11.57 26.19 1.29
C LEU A 27 12.85 26.16 0.45
N ASN A 28 13.90 25.56 1.00
CA ASN A 28 15.20 25.43 0.33
C ASN A 28 15.88 24.12 0.77
N GLN A 29 16.76 23.60 -0.07
CA GLN A 29 17.57 22.42 0.21
C GLN A 29 18.97 22.61 -0.35
N THR A 30 19.99 22.28 0.44
CA THR A 30 21.39 22.34 0.02
C THR A 30 22.06 21.02 0.37
N GLY A 31 22.75 20.40 -0.60
CA GLY A 31 23.50 19.16 -0.38
C GLY A 31 22.64 17.90 -0.20
N PHE A 32 21.35 17.95 -0.55
CA PHE A 32 20.50 16.75 -0.51
C PHE A 32 20.87 15.81 -1.66
N PRO A 33 21.17 14.53 -1.40
CA PRO A 33 21.32 13.54 -2.46
C PRO A 33 20.02 13.38 -3.27
N GLU A 34 20.13 12.87 -4.50
CA GLU A 34 18.97 12.44 -5.28
C GLU A 34 18.14 11.39 -4.51
N ASP A 35 16.83 11.42 -4.72
CA ASP A 35 15.85 10.55 -4.06
C ASP A 35 15.82 10.61 -2.53
N THR A 36 16.28 11.72 -1.95
CA THR A 36 16.12 11.97 -0.51
C THR A 36 14.64 12.13 -0.16
N VAL A 37 14.18 11.33 0.79
CA VAL A 37 12.86 11.43 1.41
C VAL A 37 12.99 12.24 2.70
N LEU A 38 12.32 13.39 2.74
CA LEU A 38 12.14 14.17 3.95
C LEU A 38 11.05 13.51 4.81
N SER A 39 11.40 13.11 6.02
CA SER A 39 10.50 12.48 6.98
C SER A 39 10.33 13.36 8.20
N VAL A 40 9.13 13.89 8.41
CA VAL A 40 8.82 14.76 9.55
C VAL A 40 7.87 14.05 10.50
N ARG A 41 8.22 14.03 11.79
CA ARG A 41 7.38 13.48 12.86
C ARG A 41 7.09 14.56 13.90
N ALA A 42 5.81 14.82 14.14
CA ALA A 42 5.31 15.71 15.18
C ALA A 42 4.35 14.91 16.07
N GLY A 43 4.69 14.75 17.35
CA GLY A 43 3.98 13.85 18.26
C GLY A 43 3.86 12.42 17.70
N SER A 44 2.63 11.95 17.52
CA SER A 44 2.32 10.62 16.96
C SER A 44 2.24 10.58 15.43
N VAL A 45 2.25 11.73 14.76
CA VAL A 45 2.02 11.82 13.32
C VAL A 45 3.35 11.87 12.58
N ARG A 46 3.53 10.97 11.61
CA ARG A 46 4.63 11.00 10.64
C ARG A 46 4.10 11.35 9.26
N ARG A 47 4.81 12.23 8.55
CA ARG A 47 4.59 12.56 7.14
C ARG A 47 5.91 12.46 6.40
N GLN A 48 5.87 11.93 5.18
CA GLN A 48 7.06 11.73 4.37
C GLN A 48 6.76 12.12 2.91
N ALA A 49 7.74 12.74 2.26
CA ALA A 49 7.69 13.02 0.83
C ALA A 49 9.11 13.08 0.27
N LEU A 50 9.26 12.89 -1.04
CA LEU A 50 10.50 13.24 -1.73
C LEU A 50 10.79 14.71 -1.50
N ALA A 51 12.03 15.05 -1.12
CA ALA A 51 12.43 16.43 -0.87
C ALA A 51 12.27 17.29 -2.15
N SER A 52 12.51 16.70 -3.32
CA SER A 52 12.30 17.33 -4.63
C SER A 52 10.82 17.51 -5.03
N SER A 53 9.86 16.92 -4.30
CA SER A 53 8.44 16.97 -4.70
C SER A 53 7.79 18.33 -4.54
N GLY A 54 8.37 19.22 -3.72
CA GLY A 54 7.78 20.52 -3.38
C GLY A 54 6.42 20.43 -2.66
N ARG A 55 5.98 19.23 -2.25
CA ARG A 55 4.66 19.02 -1.65
C ARG A 55 4.67 19.43 -0.17
N PRO A 56 3.71 20.25 0.28
CA PRO A 56 3.53 20.56 1.70
C PRO A 56 3.23 19.29 2.52
N LEU A 57 3.86 19.14 3.68
CA LEU A 57 3.56 18.08 4.64
C LEU A 57 2.49 18.55 5.61
N ARG A 58 1.27 18.03 5.48
CA ARG A 58 0.10 18.42 6.29
C ARG A 58 -0.01 17.65 7.60
N PHE A 59 -0.15 18.37 8.70
CA PHE A 59 -0.30 17.83 10.05
C PHE A 59 -1.65 18.24 10.64
N PRO A 60 -2.45 17.28 11.17
CA PRO A 60 -3.72 17.59 11.81
C PRO A 60 -3.54 18.44 13.08
N LYS A 61 -2.47 18.21 13.83
CA LYS A 61 -2.13 18.96 15.05
C LYS A 61 -0.64 19.25 14.99
N LEU A 62 -0.29 20.54 14.93
CA LEU A 62 1.07 21.01 15.00
C LEU A 62 1.06 22.31 15.81
N GLY A 63 1.56 22.26 17.03
CA GLY A 63 1.63 23.38 17.95
C GLY A 63 2.75 23.17 18.97
N MET A 64 2.69 23.95 20.05
CA MET A 64 3.71 23.91 21.11
C MET A 64 3.83 22.53 21.79
N GLU A 65 2.72 21.78 21.87
CA GLU A 65 2.65 20.47 22.55
C GLU A 65 3.34 19.35 21.78
N GLU A 66 3.48 19.46 20.45
CA GLU A 66 4.15 18.47 19.60
C GLU A 66 5.66 18.71 19.45
N ASN A 67 6.23 19.63 20.22
CA ASN A 67 7.66 19.87 20.26
C ASN A 67 8.42 18.80 21.08
N PRO A 68 9.63 18.40 20.65
CA PRO A 68 10.29 18.81 19.41
C PRO A 68 9.73 18.05 18.19
N VAL A 69 9.66 18.75 17.05
CA VAL A 69 9.38 18.12 15.75
C VAL A 69 10.65 17.43 15.27
N LYS A 70 10.59 16.12 15.07
CA LYS A 70 11.72 15.33 14.57
C LYS A 70 11.75 15.37 13.04
N ILE A 71 12.92 15.65 12.47
CA ILE A 71 13.17 15.65 11.03
C ILE A 71 14.26 14.63 10.73
N ASP A 72 13.93 13.65 9.89
CA ASP A 72 14.86 12.65 9.37
C ASP A 72 15.01 12.83 7.84
N LEU A 73 16.23 12.74 7.34
CA LEU A 73 16.51 12.58 5.91
C LEU A 73 16.78 11.11 5.65
N LEU A 74 15.98 10.50 4.78
CA LEU A 74 16.12 9.10 4.41
C LEU A 74 16.53 9.01 2.95
N LYS A 75 17.35 8.01 2.64
CA LYS A 75 17.72 7.69 1.26
C LYS A 75 17.09 6.38 0.85
N THR A 76 16.54 6.33 -0.36
CA THR A 76 16.10 5.08 -0.98
C THR A 76 17.32 4.20 -1.24
N VAL A 77 17.35 3.03 -0.60
CA VAL A 77 18.46 2.06 -0.74
C VAL A 77 18.29 1.18 -1.97
N ALA A 78 17.04 0.83 -2.30
CA ALA A 78 16.68 0.10 -3.52
C ALA A 78 15.18 0.25 -3.84
N THR A 79 14.84 0.04 -5.11
CA THR A 79 13.46 0.03 -5.61
C THR A 79 13.18 -1.31 -6.28
N ALA A 80 11.96 -1.83 -6.12
CA ALA A 80 11.47 -3.00 -6.81
C ALA A 80 9.95 -2.89 -6.99
N TYR A 81 9.41 -3.55 -8.01
CA TYR A 81 7.98 -3.60 -8.26
C TYR A 81 7.40 -4.94 -7.84
N LEU A 82 6.24 -4.91 -7.19
CA LEU A 82 5.44 -6.07 -6.85
C LEU A 82 4.20 -6.13 -7.74
N VAL A 83 4.00 -7.25 -8.43
CA VAL A 83 2.77 -7.50 -9.20
C VAL A 83 1.87 -8.44 -8.41
N ILE A 84 0.71 -7.93 -7.98
CA ILE A 84 -0.25 -8.67 -7.15
C ILE A 84 -1.05 -9.62 -8.03
N LYS A 85 -1.21 -10.87 -7.54
CA LYS A 85 -2.07 -11.88 -8.13
C LYS A 85 -3.33 -12.13 -7.31
N PRO A 86 -4.47 -12.42 -7.94
CA PRO A 86 -5.65 -12.90 -7.23
C PRO A 86 -5.34 -14.19 -6.45
N GLY A 87 -5.85 -14.29 -5.23
CA GLY A 87 -5.73 -15.49 -4.40
C GLY A 87 -4.37 -15.70 -3.72
N GLU A 88 -3.35 -14.90 -4.05
CA GLU A 88 -2.06 -14.93 -3.36
C GLU A 88 -1.97 -13.77 -2.37
N GLN A 89 -1.55 -14.09 -1.15
CA GLN A 89 -1.39 -13.12 -0.07
C GLN A 89 0.07 -12.94 0.31
N GLN A 90 0.97 -13.85 -0.04
CA GLN A 90 2.38 -13.78 0.35
C GLN A 90 3.29 -13.64 -0.86
N TYR A 91 4.17 -12.64 -0.82
CA TYR A 91 5.05 -12.29 -1.92
C TYR A 91 6.47 -12.06 -1.44
N LYS A 92 7.45 -12.51 -2.22
CA LYS A 92 8.86 -12.18 -1.99
C LYS A 92 9.30 -11.11 -2.98
N VAL A 93 9.81 -9.99 -2.48
CA VAL A 93 10.34 -8.92 -3.32
C VAL A 93 11.86 -8.99 -3.27
N LEU A 94 12.51 -8.95 -4.43
CA LEU A 94 13.96 -8.90 -4.53
C LEU A 94 14.38 -7.60 -5.17
N PHE A 95 15.48 -7.08 -4.65
CA PHE A 95 16.08 -5.84 -5.06
C PHE A 95 17.42 -6.13 -5.76
N PRO A 96 17.89 -5.24 -6.66
CA PRO A 96 19.15 -5.42 -7.39
C PRO A 96 20.38 -5.68 -6.50
N ASN A 97 20.38 -5.19 -5.26
CA ASN A 97 21.54 -5.26 -4.34
C ASN A 97 21.52 -6.51 -3.44
N ALA A 98 20.96 -7.63 -3.92
CA ALA A 98 20.77 -8.87 -3.14
C ALA A 98 19.96 -8.70 -1.85
N LEU A 99 19.21 -7.60 -1.72
CA LEU A 99 18.25 -7.42 -0.63
C LEU A 99 16.95 -8.13 -1.02
N SER A 100 16.22 -8.63 -0.02
CA SER A 100 14.88 -9.17 -0.22
C SER A 100 14.00 -8.99 1.00
N CYS A 101 12.70 -8.94 0.81
CA CYS A 101 11.72 -9.02 1.89
C CYS A 101 10.51 -9.87 1.48
N GLU A 102 9.80 -10.41 2.46
CA GLU A 102 8.49 -11.03 2.27
C GLU A 102 7.39 -10.09 2.75
N LEU A 103 6.34 -9.95 1.94
CA LEU A 103 5.21 -9.07 2.16
C LEU A 103 3.92 -9.89 2.16
N GLU A 104 3.06 -9.58 3.13
CA GLU A 104 1.69 -10.10 3.17
C GLU A 104 0.71 -9.00 2.70
N VAL A 105 -0.13 -9.32 1.73
CA VAL A 105 -1.12 -8.41 1.13
C VAL A 105 -2.52 -8.84 1.57
N CYS A 106 -3.03 -8.18 2.61
CA CYS A 106 -4.37 -8.39 3.14
C CYS A 106 -5.33 -7.29 2.66
N LYS A 107 -6.61 -7.65 2.46
CA LYS A 107 -7.68 -6.64 2.33
C LYS A 107 -7.85 -5.96 3.70
N ALA A 108 -7.76 -4.64 3.76
CA ALA A 108 -8.07 -3.90 4.98
C ALA A 108 -9.54 -4.15 5.35
N GLN A 109 -9.81 -4.57 6.59
CA GLN A 109 -11.19 -4.68 7.08
C GLN A 109 -11.80 -3.29 7.19
N GLY A 110 -12.62 -2.90 6.20
CA GLY A 110 -13.38 -1.65 6.21
C GLY A 110 -13.58 -1.05 4.83
N GLU A 111 -14.49 -1.63 4.04
CA GLU A 111 -15.53 -0.99 3.19
C GLU A 111 -16.01 -1.98 2.11
N PRO A 112 -17.33 -2.18 1.94
CA PRO A 112 -17.86 -3.08 0.93
C PRO A 112 -17.81 -2.38 -0.43
N THR A 113 -17.11 -2.95 -1.41
CA THR A 113 -17.37 -2.61 -2.81
C THR A 113 -18.42 -3.57 -3.33
N THR A 114 -19.67 -3.15 -3.26
CA THR A 114 -20.75 -3.72 -4.05
C THR A 114 -20.43 -3.47 -5.52
N ALA A 115 -20.00 -4.49 -6.25
CA ALA A 115 -20.13 -4.52 -7.69
C ALA A 115 -21.17 -5.58 -8.01
N ALA A 116 -22.44 -5.18 -7.94
CA ALA A 116 -23.48 -5.86 -8.67
C ALA A 116 -23.21 -5.57 -10.15
N GLN A 117 -23.06 -6.61 -10.95
CA GLN A 117 -23.23 -6.49 -12.39
C GLN A 117 -24.18 -7.60 -12.83
N GLU A 118 -25.38 -7.14 -13.21
CA GLU A 118 -26.49 -7.96 -13.63
C GLU A 118 -26.18 -8.70 -14.93
N ASP A 119 -26.78 -9.89 -14.98
CA ASP A 119 -26.84 -10.81 -16.10
C ASP A 119 -27.57 -10.17 -17.29
N LEU A 120 -26.94 -10.19 -18.48
CA LEU A 120 -27.62 -10.00 -19.75
C LEU A 120 -27.13 -11.07 -20.74
N THR A 121 -27.90 -12.14 -20.77
CA THR A 121 -27.94 -13.17 -21.79
C THR A 121 -28.31 -12.59 -23.17
N LYS A 122 -27.51 -12.92 -24.19
CA LYS A 122 -27.96 -13.21 -25.58
C LYS A 122 -26.88 -14.00 -26.33
N PRO A 123 -27.25 -15.04 -27.09
CA PRO A 123 -26.31 -15.98 -27.72
C PRO A 123 -25.87 -15.46 -29.08
N GLY A 124 -24.55 -15.45 -29.33
CA GLY A 124 -24.01 -15.15 -30.67
C GLY A 124 -22.63 -14.48 -30.68
N ALA A 125 -21.59 -15.22 -30.24
CA ALA A 125 -20.15 -15.08 -30.58
C ALA A 125 -19.32 -15.91 -29.57
N GLY A 126 -19.63 -17.21 -29.47
CA GLY A 126 -19.23 -18.10 -28.36
C GLY A 126 -17.77 -18.57 -28.35
N SER A 127 -16.80 -17.71 -28.68
CA SER A 127 -15.40 -18.06 -28.41
C SER A 127 -14.59 -16.84 -27.96
N ALA A 128 -14.74 -15.71 -28.65
CA ALA A 128 -14.04 -14.49 -28.27
C ALA A 128 -14.62 -13.85 -26.99
N LYS A 129 -15.95 -13.88 -26.82
CA LYS A 129 -16.60 -13.37 -25.61
C LYS A 129 -16.27 -14.25 -24.40
N GLU A 130 -16.41 -15.57 -24.55
CA GLU A 130 -16.11 -16.52 -23.48
C GLU A 130 -14.64 -16.49 -23.06
N ALA A 131 -13.70 -16.40 -24.02
CA ALA A 131 -12.28 -16.24 -23.71
C ALA A 131 -12.00 -14.92 -22.98
N LYS A 132 -12.63 -13.82 -23.40
CA LYS A 132 -12.51 -12.52 -22.72
C LYS A 132 -13.06 -12.59 -21.30
N ASP A 133 -14.25 -13.13 -21.12
CA ASP A 133 -14.91 -13.29 -19.81
C ASP A 133 -14.05 -14.16 -18.88
N TYR A 134 -13.42 -15.23 -19.39
CA TYR A 134 -12.47 -16.04 -18.63
C TYR A 134 -11.24 -15.22 -18.18
N LEU A 135 -10.61 -14.50 -19.09
CA LEU A 135 -9.43 -13.68 -18.77
C LEU A 135 -9.75 -12.57 -17.76
N GLU A 136 -10.95 -11.98 -17.83
CA GLU A 136 -11.44 -10.96 -16.90
C GLU A 136 -11.80 -11.56 -15.54
N ALA A 137 -12.56 -12.66 -15.51
CA ALA A 137 -12.95 -13.34 -14.27
C ALA A 137 -11.72 -13.79 -13.45
N HIS A 138 -10.67 -14.26 -14.14
CA HIS A 138 -9.42 -14.66 -13.51
C HIS A 138 -8.41 -13.50 -13.35
N GLN A 139 -8.77 -12.27 -13.74
CA GLN A 139 -7.94 -11.06 -13.69
C GLN A 139 -6.58 -11.21 -14.40
N ILE A 140 -6.50 -12.10 -15.39
CA ILE A 140 -5.27 -12.41 -16.12
C ILE A 140 -4.82 -11.17 -16.90
N LEU A 141 -5.74 -10.44 -17.53
CA LEU A 141 -5.39 -9.22 -18.29
C LEU A 141 -4.74 -8.16 -17.40
N ASN A 142 -5.34 -7.88 -16.24
CA ASN A 142 -4.83 -6.88 -15.30
C ASN A 142 -3.43 -7.25 -14.80
N PHE A 143 -3.24 -8.53 -14.45
CA PHE A 143 -1.94 -9.04 -14.02
C PHE A 143 -0.87 -8.94 -15.13
N VAL A 144 -1.17 -9.44 -16.34
CA VAL A 144 -0.21 -9.44 -17.45
C VAL A 144 0.12 -8.02 -17.89
N GLN A 145 -0.85 -7.10 -17.91
CA GLN A 145 -0.59 -5.69 -18.23
C GLN A 145 0.35 -5.05 -17.21
N ALA A 146 0.12 -5.25 -15.91
CA ALA A 146 1.01 -4.76 -14.87
C ALA A 146 2.41 -5.37 -14.99
N LEU A 147 2.51 -6.67 -15.30
CA LEU A 147 3.77 -7.36 -15.53
C LEU A 147 4.54 -6.80 -16.74
N LEU A 148 3.86 -6.55 -17.86
CA LEU A 148 4.51 -5.94 -19.03
C LEU A 148 5.01 -4.52 -18.71
N GLN A 149 4.25 -3.75 -17.92
CA GLN A 149 4.69 -2.44 -17.47
C GLN A 149 5.96 -2.50 -16.62
N THR A 150 6.12 -3.51 -15.75
CA THR A 150 7.36 -3.65 -14.95
C THR A 150 8.54 -4.06 -15.83
N VAL A 151 8.35 -4.96 -16.80
CA VAL A 151 9.42 -5.35 -17.76
C VAL A 151 9.91 -4.17 -18.58
N ILE A 152 9.00 -3.31 -19.06
CA ILE A 152 9.37 -2.12 -19.85
C ILE A 152 10.16 -1.10 -19.01
N LYS A 153 9.83 -0.96 -17.72
CA LYS A 153 10.50 -0.04 -16.80
C LYS A 153 11.88 -0.54 -16.37
N GLU A 154 11.96 -1.80 -15.96
CA GLU A 154 13.18 -2.40 -15.40
C GLU A 154 14.17 -2.84 -16.48
N ARG A 155 13.69 -3.19 -17.68
CA ARG A 155 14.50 -3.72 -18.80
C ARG A 155 15.50 -4.80 -18.36
N PRO A 156 15.04 -5.89 -17.73
CA PRO A 156 15.93 -6.95 -17.25
C PRO A 156 16.63 -7.65 -18.42
N ASP A 157 17.89 -8.08 -18.22
CA ASP A 157 18.67 -8.84 -19.21
C ASP A 157 17.98 -10.15 -19.62
N LYS A 158 17.21 -10.74 -18.70
CA LYS A 158 16.49 -12.00 -18.88
C LYS A 158 14.98 -11.82 -18.61
N PRO A 159 14.21 -11.27 -19.57
CA PRO A 159 12.82 -10.86 -19.33
C PRO A 159 11.89 -12.02 -19.00
N TYR A 160 12.09 -13.21 -19.59
CA TYR A 160 11.24 -14.36 -19.32
C TYR A 160 11.45 -14.96 -17.93
N GLU A 161 12.70 -15.04 -17.45
CA GLU A 161 13.00 -15.46 -16.06
C GLU A 161 12.38 -14.46 -15.05
N TYR A 162 12.52 -13.15 -15.32
CA TYR A 162 11.91 -12.09 -14.52
C TYR A 162 10.37 -12.23 -14.46
N MET A 163 9.72 -12.49 -15.59
CA MET A 163 8.27 -12.68 -15.65
C MET A 163 7.83 -13.94 -14.91
N ALA A 164 8.50 -15.07 -15.12
CA ALA A 164 8.20 -16.34 -14.45
C ALA A 164 8.25 -16.16 -12.92
N ARG A 165 9.22 -15.40 -12.43
CA ARG A 165 9.33 -15.09 -11.00
C ARG A 165 8.10 -14.33 -10.47
N HIS A 166 7.58 -13.36 -11.22
CA HIS A 166 6.31 -12.72 -10.85
C HIS A 166 5.16 -13.72 -10.84
N PHE A 167 5.07 -14.63 -11.83
CA PHE A 167 4.10 -15.74 -11.80
C PHE A 167 4.27 -16.70 -10.61
N MET A 168 5.45 -16.77 -10.02
CA MET A 168 5.76 -17.52 -8.78
C MET A 168 5.67 -16.66 -7.50
N SER A 169 5.08 -15.47 -7.60
CA SER A 169 4.86 -14.55 -6.46
C SER A 169 6.19 -14.05 -5.86
N GLY A 170 7.24 -14.02 -6.69
CA GLY A 170 8.58 -13.59 -6.30
C GLY A 170 9.51 -14.71 -5.83
N TYR A 171 8.97 -15.90 -5.60
CA TYR A 171 9.72 -17.06 -5.14
C TYR A 171 10.39 -17.80 -6.28
N ASP A 172 11.54 -18.40 -5.98
CA ASP A 172 12.11 -19.49 -6.78
C ASP A 172 11.54 -20.84 -6.31
N VAL A 173 11.69 -21.90 -7.11
CA VAL A 173 11.22 -23.27 -6.80
C VAL A 173 11.84 -23.79 -5.49
N ALA A 174 13.06 -23.34 -5.16
CA ALA A 174 13.78 -23.75 -3.95
C ALA A 174 13.50 -22.90 -2.71
N ASP A 175 12.75 -21.80 -2.84
CA ASP A 175 12.49 -20.90 -1.71
C ASP A 175 11.40 -21.47 -0.78
N ALA A 176 11.69 -21.52 0.53
CA ALA A 176 10.68 -21.79 1.55
C ALA A 176 9.95 -20.49 1.94
N ARG A 177 8.62 -20.53 2.05
CA ARG A 177 7.80 -19.39 2.50
C ARG A 177 7.90 -19.22 4.01
N SER A 178 8.04 -17.98 4.48
CA SER A 178 7.96 -17.70 5.91
C SER A 178 6.53 -17.99 6.44
N PRO A 179 6.37 -18.41 7.70
CA PRO A 179 5.04 -18.65 8.27
C PRO A 179 4.20 -17.35 8.26
N PRO A 180 2.88 -17.43 7.99
CA PRO A 180 1.99 -16.27 8.07
C PRO A 180 2.07 -15.62 9.45
N ARG A 181 1.87 -14.31 9.51
CA ARG A 181 1.82 -13.61 10.79
C ARG A 181 0.64 -14.15 11.59
N ALA A 182 0.92 -14.89 12.67
CA ALA A 182 -0.13 -15.38 13.56
C ALA A 182 -0.99 -14.19 14.00
N SER A 183 -2.30 -14.26 13.71
CA SER A 183 -3.26 -13.29 14.22
C SER A 183 -3.13 -13.31 15.74
N THR A 184 -2.54 -12.25 16.30
CA THR A 184 -2.45 -12.10 17.75
C THR A 184 -3.87 -11.83 18.25
N SER A 185 -4.67 -12.89 18.43
CA SER A 185 -5.82 -12.85 19.33
C SER A 185 -5.23 -12.73 20.72
N ALA A 186 -4.98 -11.49 21.14
CA ALA A 186 -4.55 -11.16 22.47
C ALA A 186 -5.52 -11.81 23.46
N GLY A 187 -5.01 -12.82 24.19
CA GLY A 187 -5.71 -13.40 25.31
C GLY A 187 -6.05 -12.29 26.30
N ALA A 188 -7.35 -12.14 26.56
CA ALA A 188 -7.82 -11.39 27.70
C ALA A 188 -7.24 -12.05 28.97
N PRO A 189 -6.63 -11.29 29.90
CA PRO A 189 -6.41 -11.81 31.24
C PRO A 189 -7.78 -11.92 31.91
N ALA A 190 -8.18 -13.14 32.27
CA ALA A 190 -9.34 -13.37 33.11
C ALA A 190 -9.08 -12.82 34.53
N PRO A 191 -10.12 -12.36 35.25
CA PRO A 191 -10.01 -11.70 36.55
C PRO A 191 -9.54 -12.62 37.69
#